data_AF-A0A8D3EFH4-F1
#
_entry.id   AF-A0A8D3EFH4-F1
#
_cell.length_a   1.000
_cell.length_b   1.000
_cell.length_c   1.000
_cell.angle_alpha   90.00
_cell.angle_beta   90.00
_cell.angle_gamma   90.00
#
_symmetry.space_group_name_H-M   'P 1'
#
loop_
_entity.id
_entity.type
_entity.pdbx_description
1 polymer ?
#
loop_
_entity_poly.entity_id
_entity_poly.type
_entity_poly.pdbx_seq_one_letter_code
_entity_poly.pdbx_strand_id
1 'polypeptide(L)'
;MQLTGHPGRQVFLQPNIYHYMPHLRQHPDSLIPNLILGQGRHGVSIVLGIPTVKRDKQNYLVSTLNSLLYSLNYFQRQDLLIIVFVAEVDSTFVSSIAETIRKNFPKDVQSGLLEVISPSPHYYPDFTALTETFGDSKDRVKWRTKQNLDFSFLMQYAQDRGTYYVQLEDDVVAKAGYFNDLKNFAAQEASKPWLYLEFSHLGFIGKMFRTRDLPTVAEFFLMFHRDKPIDWLLDHILWVKVCSPEKDAKDCNEKKALLKQRYTPSLFQHVGLHSSLPGKLQHLKDKDFGKQTLYQAHNNPAAELSSSLKHYQQHSLHRAYRGEDFFWALTPIQGDYILLNFSQPIHISGYLFRSGNIETSGDKFHNTTVEVLPSNVSNLKENRQKTGKQENGVSEGEIEEALQPISALRLVVHSDSDVWALLSEV
;
A
#
# COMPACT_ATOMS: atom_id res chain seq x y z
N MET A 1 2.48 -11.47 43.77
CA MET A 1 1.40 -11.64 44.77
C MET A 1 0.95 -13.09 44.68
N GLN A 2 1.21 -13.89 45.71
CA GLN A 2 0.87 -15.32 45.74
C GLN A 2 -0.65 -15.47 45.78
N LEU A 3 -1.23 -16.16 44.80
CA LEU A 3 -2.63 -16.60 44.84
C LEU A 3 -2.68 -17.93 45.61
N THR A 4 -3.12 -17.86 46.85
CA THR A 4 -3.54 -19.00 47.66
C THR A 4 -4.76 -19.65 47.01
N GLY A 5 -4.64 -20.92 46.62
CA GLY A 5 -5.67 -21.67 45.91
C GLY A 5 -6.83 -22.11 46.79
N HIS A 6 -8.04 -22.05 46.24
CA HIS A 6 -9.15 -22.89 46.66
C HIS A 6 -9.02 -24.27 46.00
N PRO A 7 -9.11 -25.39 46.75
CA PRO A 7 -9.08 -26.72 46.17
C PRO A 7 -10.43 -27.00 45.50
N GLY A 8 -10.42 -27.31 44.21
CA GLY A 8 -11.60 -27.89 43.53
C GLY A 8 -12.20 -27.14 42.34
N ARG A 9 -11.53 -26.15 41.75
CA ARG A 9 -11.89 -25.65 40.41
C ARG A 9 -10.73 -25.90 39.44
N GLN A 10 -10.82 -27.00 38.70
CA GLN A 10 -9.94 -27.24 37.57
C GLN A 10 -10.27 -26.17 36.51
N VAL A 11 -9.38 -25.21 36.33
CA VAL A 11 -9.51 -24.20 35.28
C VAL A 11 -9.23 -24.91 33.96
N PHE A 12 -10.21 -24.95 33.05
CA PHE A 12 -10.00 -25.49 31.70
C PHE A 12 -8.88 -24.71 31.01
N LEU A 13 -7.92 -25.40 30.41
CA LEU A 13 -6.97 -24.77 29.51
C LEU A 13 -7.72 -24.37 28.24
N GLN A 14 -7.95 -23.06 28.06
CA GLN A 14 -8.51 -22.56 26.81
C GLN A 14 -7.45 -22.68 25.70
N PRO A 15 -7.83 -23.15 24.49
CA PRO A 15 -6.98 -23.01 23.32
C PRO A 15 -6.51 -21.58 23.17
N ASN A 16 -5.21 -21.42 22.97
CA ASN A 16 -4.57 -20.12 22.74
C ASN A 16 -3.26 -20.35 21.99
N ILE A 17 -2.61 -19.26 21.60
CA ILE A 17 -1.34 -19.32 20.87
C ILE A 17 -0.27 -20.18 21.56
N TYR A 18 -0.24 -20.25 22.89
CA TYR A 18 0.71 -21.08 23.64
C TYR A 18 0.44 -22.59 23.54
N HIS A 19 -0.74 -23.00 23.08
CA HIS A 19 -1.01 -24.41 22.76
C HIS A 19 -0.27 -24.81 21.47
N TYR A 20 -0.34 -23.96 20.44
CA TYR A 20 0.27 -24.21 19.13
C TYR A 20 1.77 -23.86 19.11
N MET A 21 2.19 -22.92 19.95
CA MET A 21 3.55 -22.38 20.04
C MET A 21 4.01 -22.32 21.52
N PRO A 22 4.28 -23.47 22.15
CA PRO A 22 4.56 -23.54 23.59
C PRO A 22 5.85 -22.83 24.01
N HIS A 23 6.82 -22.65 23.10
CA HIS A 23 8.07 -21.93 23.38
C HIS A 23 7.84 -20.48 23.79
N LEU A 24 6.74 -19.86 23.35
CA LEU A 24 6.37 -18.49 23.73
C LEU A 24 6.15 -18.32 25.24
N ARG A 25 5.84 -19.40 25.97
CA ARG A 25 5.71 -19.32 27.45
C ARG A 25 7.03 -19.01 28.16
N GLN A 26 8.16 -19.24 27.48
CA GLN A 26 9.50 -19.01 28.03
C GLN A 26 9.88 -17.52 27.97
N HIS A 27 9.17 -16.72 27.15
CA HIS A 27 9.48 -15.33 26.87
C HIS A 27 8.19 -14.48 26.89
N PRO A 28 7.85 -13.83 28.02
CA PRO A 28 6.59 -13.08 28.16
C PRO A 28 6.38 -11.96 27.13
N ASP A 29 7.46 -11.44 26.56
CA ASP A 29 7.52 -10.40 25.54
C ASP A 29 7.46 -10.94 24.10
N SER A 30 7.36 -12.26 23.90
CA SER A 30 7.41 -12.89 22.57
C SER A 30 6.26 -12.48 21.63
N LEU A 31 5.17 -11.95 22.18
CA LEU A 31 3.98 -11.50 21.45
C LEU A 31 3.89 -9.96 21.34
N ILE A 32 4.88 -9.25 21.88
CA ILE A 32 4.97 -7.79 21.80
C ILE A 32 5.90 -7.46 20.62
N PRO A 33 5.54 -6.52 19.74
CA PRO A 33 6.46 -6.08 18.70
C PRO A 33 7.76 -5.53 19.29
N ASN A 34 8.88 -5.92 18.71
CA ASN A 34 10.20 -5.49 19.15
C ASN A 34 10.53 -4.06 18.70
N LEU A 35 10.03 -3.68 17.53
CA LEU A 35 10.06 -2.32 17.02
C LEU A 35 8.63 -1.85 16.79
N ILE A 36 8.34 -0.60 17.15
CA ILE A 36 7.13 0.12 16.73
C ILE A 36 7.56 1.53 16.30
N LEU A 37 7.33 1.86 15.03
CA LEU A 37 7.47 3.20 14.48
C LEU A 37 6.09 3.63 13.94
N GLY A 38 5.41 4.53 14.62
CA GLY A 38 4.08 4.99 14.26
C GLY A 38 3.42 5.78 15.37
N GLN A 39 2.14 6.08 15.21
CA GLN A 39 1.34 6.80 16.22
C GLN A 39 0.27 5.92 16.88
N GLY A 40 0.20 4.63 16.54
CA GLY A 40 -0.82 3.72 17.07
C GLY A 40 -2.24 4.16 16.70
N ARG A 41 -2.48 4.46 15.42
CA ARG A 41 -3.80 4.91 14.94
C ARG A 41 -4.84 3.79 15.07
N HIS A 42 -6.06 4.13 15.51
CA HIS A 42 -7.21 3.24 15.60
C HIS A 42 -8.47 3.89 15.00
N GLY A 43 -9.51 3.09 14.80
CA GLY A 43 -10.85 3.57 14.41
C GLY A 43 -10.98 3.91 12.92
N VAL A 44 -10.03 3.46 12.09
CA VAL A 44 -10.09 3.63 10.63
C VAL A 44 -11.01 2.61 9.97
N SER A 45 -11.52 2.91 8.78
CA SER A 45 -12.31 1.96 8.01
C SER A 45 -11.46 0.80 7.48
N ILE A 46 -10.26 1.09 6.98
CA ILE A 46 -9.40 0.10 6.32
C ILE A 46 -8.01 0.08 6.95
N VAL A 47 -7.53 -1.12 7.23
CA VAL A 47 -6.15 -1.42 7.64
C VAL A 47 -5.52 -2.28 6.55
N LEU A 48 -4.39 -1.84 5.99
CA LEU A 48 -3.59 -2.61 5.05
C LEU A 48 -2.42 -3.25 5.80
N GLY A 49 -2.32 -4.58 5.80
CA GLY A 49 -1.18 -5.30 6.35
C GLY A 49 -0.20 -5.70 5.26
N ILE A 50 1.06 -5.27 5.37
CA ILE A 50 2.12 -5.51 4.39
C ILE A 50 3.33 -6.14 5.08
N PRO A 51 3.52 -7.46 4.97
CA PRO A 51 4.73 -8.12 5.44
C PRO A 51 5.87 -7.89 4.44
N THR A 52 7.06 -7.61 4.95
CA THR A 52 8.29 -7.51 4.16
C THR A 52 9.37 -8.38 4.78
N VAL A 53 10.16 -9.04 3.94
CA VAL A 53 11.25 -9.93 4.33
C VAL A 53 12.54 -9.52 3.63
N LYS A 54 13.67 -9.93 4.20
CA LYS A 54 14.97 -9.66 3.60
C LYS A 54 15.11 -10.45 2.29
N ARG A 55 15.50 -9.74 1.23
CA ARG A 55 15.80 -10.31 -0.10
C ARG A 55 17.21 -9.88 -0.52
N ASP A 56 17.89 -10.73 -1.28
CA ASP A 56 19.26 -10.45 -1.72
C ASP A 56 19.34 -9.46 -2.88
N LYS A 57 18.31 -9.41 -3.74
CA LYS A 57 18.40 -8.73 -5.05
C LYS A 57 17.64 -7.41 -5.13
N GLN A 58 16.43 -7.33 -4.59
CA GLN A 58 15.53 -6.20 -4.81
C GLN A 58 14.59 -5.99 -3.62
N ASN A 59 14.32 -4.73 -3.31
CA ASN A 59 13.32 -4.31 -2.32
C ASN A 59 12.21 -3.54 -3.04
N TYR A 60 10.97 -4.03 -2.91
CA TYR A 60 9.77 -3.48 -3.58
C TYR A 60 8.92 -2.58 -2.66
N LEU A 61 9.23 -2.53 -1.38
CA LEU A 61 8.38 -1.94 -0.34
C LEU A 61 8.11 -0.44 -0.60
N VAL A 62 9.16 0.32 -0.92
CA VAL A 62 9.01 1.78 -1.15
C VAL A 62 8.14 2.04 -2.38
N SER A 63 8.29 1.27 -3.47
CA SER A 63 7.42 1.38 -4.64
C SER A 63 5.97 1.00 -4.34
N THR A 64 5.75 -0.06 -3.56
CA THR A 64 4.42 -0.49 -3.14
C THR A 64 3.73 0.58 -2.28
N LEU A 65 4.43 1.13 -1.31
CA LEU A 65 3.90 2.22 -0.46
C LEU A 65 3.61 3.48 -1.28
N ASN A 66 4.50 3.87 -2.20
CA ASN A 66 4.23 4.97 -3.11
C ASN A 66 2.95 4.72 -3.93
N SER A 67 2.79 3.53 -4.50
CA SER A 67 1.60 3.15 -5.27
C SER A 67 0.32 3.23 -4.44
N LEU A 68 0.34 2.73 -3.21
CA LEU A 68 -0.81 2.77 -2.30
C LEU A 68 -1.19 4.18 -1.85
N LEU A 69 -0.21 5.07 -1.70
CA LEU A 69 -0.41 6.44 -1.23
C LEU A 69 -0.73 7.44 -2.36
N TYR A 70 -0.37 7.10 -3.59
CA TYR A 70 -0.33 8.04 -4.72
C TYR A 70 -1.68 8.72 -5.02
N SER A 71 -2.78 7.97 -5.00
CA SER A 71 -4.12 8.47 -5.38
C SER A 71 -5.02 8.79 -4.18
N LEU A 72 -4.49 8.77 -2.95
CA LEU A 72 -5.29 9.04 -1.75
C LEU A 72 -5.47 10.53 -1.50
N ASN A 73 -6.73 10.95 -1.36
CA ASN A 73 -7.07 12.30 -0.89
C ASN A 73 -6.94 12.44 0.63
N TYR A 74 -7.11 13.67 1.14
CA TYR A 74 -6.99 13.99 2.56
C TYR A 74 -7.87 13.12 3.47
N PHE A 75 -9.16 12.98 3.16
CA PHE A 75 -10.10 12.20 3.97
C PHE A 75 -9.76 10.71 3.97
N GLN A 76 -9.36 10.17 2.81
CA GLN A 76 -8.94 8.77 2.69
C GLN A 76 -7.67 8.50 3.50
N ARG A 77 -6.72 9.44 3.52
CA ARG A 77 -5.50 9.36 4.34
C ARG A 77 -5.78 9.40 5.85
N GLN A 78 -6.90 9.97 6.28
CA GLN A 78 -7.32 9.93 7.69
C GLN A 78 -8.00 8.62 8.08
N ASP A 79 -8.69 7.99 7.12
CA ASP A 79 -9.52 6.78 7.31
C ASP A 79 -8.83 5.48 6.83
N LEU A 80 -7.51 5.52 6.70
CA LEU A 80 -6.63 4.42 6.34
C LEU A 80 -5.51 4.26 7.37
N LEU A 81 -5.11 3.02 7.63
CA LEU A 81 -3.86 2.67 8.29
C LEU A 81 -3.10 1.65 7.44
N ILE A 82 -1.80 1.86 7.25
CA ILE A 82 -0.90 0.90 6.61
C ILE A 82 0.08 0.40 7.67
N ILE A 83 0.08 -0.90 7.93
CA ILE A 83 0.99 -1.56 8.87
C ILE A 83 2.01 -2.36 8.06
N VAL A 84 3.25 -1.90 8.08
CA VAL A 84 4.39 -2.63 7.52
C VAL A 84 4.96 -3.53 8.60
N PHE A 85 4.86 -4.84 8.40
CA PHE A 85 5.47 -5.84 9.26
C PHE A 85 6.80 -6.29 8.70
N VAL A 86 7.90 -5.84 9.29
CA VAL A 86 9.24 -6.31 8.96
C VAL A 86 9.40 -7.69 9.62
N ALA A 87 9.14 -8.74 8.84
CA ALA A 87 9.09 -10.11 9.32
C ALA A 87 10.50 -10.71 9.47
N GLU A 88 11.37 -10.00 10.16
CA GLU A 88 12.77 -10.35 10.42
C GLU A 88 13.10 -10.07 11.88
N VAL A 89 14.11 -10.78 12.41
CA VAL A 89 14.60 -10.61 13.78
C VAL A 89 15.96 -9.93 13.85
N ASP A 90 16.65 -9.79 12.70
CA ASP A 90 17.92 -9.07 12.60
C ASP A 90 17.70 -7.57 12.84
N SER A 91 18.13 -7.06 13.99
CA SER A 91 17.89 -5.69 14.42
C SER A 91 18.47 -4.66 13.44
N THR A 92 19.58 -5.00 12.77
CA THR A 92 20.23 -4.12 11.79
C THR A 92 19.35 -3.93 10.55
N PHE A 93 18.84 -5.03 9.99
CA PHE A 93 17.90 -4.97 8.87
C PHE A 93 16.57 -4.32 9.26
N VAL A 94 16.01 -4.68 10.42
CA VAL A 94 14.77 -4.09 10.91
C VAL A 94 14.90 -2.56 11.04
N SER A 95 15.99 -2.09 11.64
CA SER A 95 16.26 -0.65 11.79
C SER A 95 16.47 0.03 10.43
N SER A 96 17.14 -0.62 9.48
CA SER A 96 17.38 -0.02 8.17
C SER A 96 16.08 0.16 7.37
N ILE A 97 15.14 -0.78 7.46
CA ILE A 97 13.81 -0.63 6.85
C ILE A 97 13.00 0.48 7.53
N ALA A 98 13.02 0.55 8.86
CA ALA A 98 12.33 1.60 9.61
C ALA A 98 12.87 2.99 9.24
N GLU A 99 14.19 3.14 9.14
CA GLU A 99 14.83 4.38 8.70
C GLU A 99 14.50 4.73 7.24
N THR A 100 14.45 3.73 6.36
CA THR A 100 14.06 3.91 4.96
C THR A 100 12.65 4.45 4.88
N ILE A 101 11.71 3.89 5.64
CA ILE A 101 10.33 4.35 5.69
C ILE A 101 10.24 5.76 6.29
N ARG A 102 10.91 6.01 7.42
CA ARG A 102 10.93 7.33 8.07
C ARG A 102 11.45 8.43 7.14
N LYS A 103 12.49 8.13 6.35
CA LYS A 103 13.08 9.08 5.39
C LYS A 103 12.19 9.33 4.17
N ASN A 104 11.55 8.30 3.62
CA ASN A 104 10.74 8.42 2.40
C ASN A 104 9.31 8.91 2.68
N PHE A 105 8.75 8.60 3.85
CA PHE A 105 7.36 8.87 4.22
C PHE A 105 7.21 9.58 5.58
N PRO A 106 7.96 10.66 5.86
CA PRO A 106 7.99 11.27 7.19
C PRO A 106 6.61 11.78 7.64
N LYS A 107 5.84 12.39 6.72
CA LYS A 107 4.50 12.90 7.02
C LYS A 107 3.50 11.78 7.27
N ASP A 108 3.57 10.69 6.50
CA ASP A 108 2.66 9.56 6.65
C ASP A 108 2.91 8.83 7.99
N VAL A 109 4.18 8.68 8.40
CA VAL A 109 4.55 8.16 9.72
C VAL A 109 4.11 9.10 10.85
N GLN A 110 4.38 10.40 10.72
CA GLN A 110 4.02 11.40 11.74
C GLN A 110 2.50 11.52 11.93
N SER A 111 1.73 11.40 10.85
CA SER A 111 0.26 11.42 10.94
C SER A 111 -0.33 10.13 11.53
N GLY A 112 0.45 9.05 11.59
CA GLY A 112 -0.03 7.71 11.96
C GLY A 112 -0.73 6.95 10.83
N LEU A 113 -0.63 7.42 9.58
CA LEU A 113 -1.12 6.69 8.41
C LEU A 113 -0.25 5.46 8.12
N LEU A 114 1.06 5.57 8.36
CA LEU A 114 2.01 4.50 8.15
C LEU A 114 2.65 4.09 9.48
N GLU A 115 2.62 2.81 9.78
CA GLU A 115 3.20 2.20 10.97
C GLU A 115 4.13 1.05 10.57
N VAL A 116 5.24 0.91 11.28
CA VAL A 116 6.22 -0.17 11.07
C VAL A 116 6.38 -0.94 12.35
N ILE A 117 6.26 -2.26 12.25
CA ILE A 117 6.44 -3.18 13.37
C ILE A 117 7.38 -4.33 13.00
N SER A 118 7.99 -4.95 14.01
CA SER A 118 8.77 -6.18 13.84
C SER A 118 8.44 -7.17 14.96
N PRO A 119 8.59 -8.48 14.74
CA PRO A 119 8.33 -9.47 15.79
C PRO A 119 9.45 -9.46 16.84
N SER A 120 9.16 -9.99 18.03
CA SER A 120 10.19 -10.37 18.99
C SER A 120 11.11 -11.43 18.40
N PRO A 121 12.43 -11.42 18.71
CA PRO A 121 13.33 -12.52 18.38
C PRO A 121 12.86 -13.88 18.89
N HIS A 122 12.03 -13.90 19.93
CA HIS A 122 11.47 -15.10 20.56
C HIS A 122 10.13 -15.56 19.97
N TYR A 123 9.59 -14.83 18.99
CA TYR A 123 8.30 -15.19 18.37
C TYR A 123 8.37 -16.50 17.60
N TYR A 124 9.38 -16.67 16.76
CA TYR A 124 9.48 -17.85 15.89
C TYR A 124 9.95 -19.10 16.64
N PRO A 125 9.41 -20.29 16.30
CA PRO A 125 9.90 -21.55 16.84
C PRO A 125 11.23 -21.93 16.18
N ASP A 126 11.89 -22.97 16.72
CA ASP A 126 12.97 -23.63 16.01
C ASP A 126 12.43 -24.34 14.76
N PHE A 127 12.86 -23.86 13.58
CA PHE A 127 12.46 -24.39 12.29
C PHE A 127 13.23 -25.66 11.88
N THR A 128 14.31 -26.03 12.57
CA THR A 128 15.15 -27.19 12.20
C THR A 128 14.41 -28.52 12.35
N ALA A 129 13.44 -28.58 13.27
CA ALA A 129 12.61 -29.74 13.55
C ALA A 129 11.41 -29.91 12.61
N LEU A 130 11.27 -29.07 11.57
CA LEU A 130 10.17 -29.17 10.62
C LEU A 130 10.30 -30.42 9.73
N THR A 131 9.19 -31.14 9.58
CA THR A 131 9.08 -32.31 8.70
C THR A 131 8.84 -31.88 7.26
N GLU A 132 9.58 -32.46 6.32
CA GLU A 132 9.37 -32.26 4.88
C GLU A 132 8.03 -32.87 4.45
N THR A 133 7.24 -32.12 3.68
CA THR A 133 5.93 -32.57 3.16
C THR A 133 5.74 -32.11 1.73
N PHE A 134 4.83 -32.75 0.99
CA PHE A 134 4.48 -32.41 -0.40
C PHE A 134 5.66 -32.44 -1.39
N GLY A 135 6.76 -33.11 -1.05
CA GLY A 135 8.00 -33.10 -1.84
C GLY A 135 8.77 -31.77 -1.79
N ASP A 136 8.39 -30.87 -0.87
CA ASP A 136 9.09 -29.61 -0.64
C ASP A 136 10.41 -29.86 0.12
N SER A 137 11.47 -29.12 -0.24
CA SER A 137 12.71 -29.08 0.53
C SER A 137 12.49 -28.45 1.91
N LYS A 138 13.39 -28.75 2.87
CA LYS A 138 13.41 -28.08 4.18
C LYS A 138 13.30 -26.55 4.09
N ASP A 139 14.00 -25.90 3.18
CA ASP A 139 13.95 -24.44 3.02
C ASP A 139 12.56 -23.96 2.59
N ARG A 140 11.91 -24.70 1.69
CA ARG A 140 10.55 -24.39 1.26
C ARG A 140 9.53 -24.64 2.36
N VAL A 141 9.68 -25.70 3.14
CA VAL A 141 8.85 -25.98 4.31
C VAL A 141 9.01 -24.90 5.38
N LYS A 142 10.25 -24.50 5.69
CA LYS A 142 10.54 -23.37 6.57
C LYS A 142 9.89 -22.09 6.06
N TRP A 143 10.05 -21.78 4.78
CA TRP A 143 9.48 -20.58 4.14
C TRP A 143 7.95 -20.53 4.29
N ARG A 144 7.22 -21.60 3.91
CA ARG A 144 5.75 -21.63 4.03
C ARG A 144 5.26 -21.62 5.48
N THR A 145 6.02 -22.26 6.39
CA THR A 145 5.69 -22.26 7.82
C THR A 145 5.86 -20.86 8.42
N LYS A 146 6.96 -20.20 8.09
CA LYS A 146 7.22 -18.83 8.53
C LYS A 146 6.16 -17.88 8.01
N GLN A 147 5.77 -17.98 6.74
CA GLN A 147 4.70 -17.13 6.16
C GLN A 147 3.37 -17.24 6.93
N ASN A 148 2.98 -18.45 7.35
CA ASN A 148 1.79 -18.65 8.18
C ASN A 148 1.89 -17.88 9.51
N LEU A 149 3.06 -17.93 10.16
CA LEU A 149 3.31 -17.21 11.41
C LEU A 149 3.34 -15.69 11.19
N ASP A 150 3.97 -15.23 10.11
CA ASP A 150 4.08 -13.82 9.76
C ASP A 150 2.70 -13.18 9.60
N PHE A 151 1.81 -13.84 8.84
CA PHE A 151 0.45 -13.34 8.62
C PHE A 151 -0.38 -13.42 9.90
N SER A 152 -0.21 -14.47 10.70
CA SER A 152 -0.90 -14.62 11.98
C SER A 152 -0.51 -13.53 12.98
N PHE A 153 0.77 -13.15 13.04
CA PHE A 153 1.24 -12.04 13.89
C PHE A 153 0.59 -10.73 13.45
N LEU A 154 0.66 -10.42 12.16
CA LEU A 154 0.14 -9.17 11.62
C LEU A 154 -1.38 -9.05 11.77
N MET A 155 -2.13 -10.13 11.51
CA MET A 155 -3.58 -10.16 11.72
C MET A 155 -3.96 -9.95 13.18
N GLN A 156 -3.25 -10.59 14.13
CA GLN A 156 -3.51 -10.39 15.56
C GLN A 156 -3.18 -8.95 15.99
N TYR A 157 -2.09 -8.38 15.48
CA TYR A 157 -1.74 -6.99 15.77
C TYR A 157 -2.76 -5.97 15.22
N ALA A 158 -3.39 -6.29 14.09
CA ALA A 158 -4.35 -5.42 13.42
C ALA A 158 -5.80 -5.53 13.93
N GLN A 159 -6.10 -6.49 14.83
CA GLN A 159 -7.47 -6.90 15.19
C GLN A 159 -8.35 -5.77 15.76
N ASP A 160 -7.76 -4.75 16.36
CA ASP A 160 -8.45 -3.63 17.01
C ASP A 160 -8.17 -2.27 16.33
N ARG A 161 -7.55 -2.30 15.14
CA ARG A 161 -7.07 -1.08 14.45
C ARG A 161 -8.11 -0.41 13.57
N GLY A 162 -9.04 -1.17 13.01
CA GLY A 162 -10.07 -0.63 12.12
C GLY A 162 -11.25 -1.57 11.92
N THR A 163 -12.12 -1.25 10.95
CA THR A 163 -13.31 -2.06 10.62
C THR A 163 -12.95 -3.26 9.74
N TYR A 164 -12.11 -3.05 8.72
CA TYR A 164 -11.67 -4.07 7.78
C TYR A 164 -10.15 -4.14 7.72
N TYR A 165 -9.63 -5.35 7.56
CA TYR A 165 -8.21 -5.63 7.34
C TYR A 165 -8.02 -6.22 5.95
N VAL A 166 -7.02 -5.73 5.20
CA VAL A 166 -6.65 -6.26 3.88
C VAL A 166 -5.21 -6.75 3.93
N GLN A 167 -5.03 -8.04 3.68
CA GLN A 167 -3.69 -8.61 3.52
C GLN A 167 -3.14 -8.26 2.13
N LEU A 168 -1.98 -7.62 2.10
CA LEU A 168 -1.20 -7.34 0.90
C LEU A 168 0.20 -7.96 1.02
N GLU A 169 0.98 -7.84 -0.05
CA GLU A 169 2.41 -8.16 -0.11
C GLU A 169 3.21 -6.88 -0.40
N ASP A 170 4.52 -6.87 -0.17
CA ASP A 170 5.37 -5.69 -0.32
C ASP A 170 5.80 -5.40 -1.77
N ASP A 171 5.27 -6.15 -2.74
CA ASP A 171 5.57 -6.07 -4.16
C ASP A 171 4.30 -5.99 -5.01
N VAL A 172 3.35 -5.16 -4.57
CA VAL A 172 2.07 -4.92 -5.25
C VAL A 172 1.93 -3.49 -5.74
N VAL A 173 1.14 -3.34 -6.79
CA VAL A 173 0.69 -2.06 -7.33
C VAL A 173 -0.83 -1.99 -7.22
N ALA A 174 -1.34 -0.85 -6.76
CA ALA A 174 -2.77 -0.63 -6.55
C ALA A 174 -3.41 0.18 -7.68
N LYS A 175 -4.66 -0.13 -8.02
CA LYS A 175 -5.45 0.68 -8.96
C LYS A 175 -5.80 2.03 -8.34
N ALA A 176 -5.83 3.10 -9.15
CA ALA A 176 -6.33 4.40 -8.69
C ALA A 176 -7.76 4.26 -8.14
N GLY A 177 -8.04 4.91 -7.01
CA GLY A 177 -9.36 4.84 -6.37
C GLY A 177 -9.64 3.56 -5.58
N TYR A 178 -8.68 2.64 -5.44
CA TYR A 178 -8.87 1.36 -4.74
C TYR A 178 -9.54 1.52 -3.37
N PHE A 179 -9.20 2.57 -2.60
CA PHE A 179 -9.75 2.78 -1.26
C PHE A 179 -11.29 2.87 -1.27
N ASN A 180 -11.86 3.62 -2.22
CA ASN A 180 -13.30 3.76 -2.33
C ASN A 180 -13.94 2.46 -2.81
N ASP A 181 -13.32 1.78 -3.78
CA ASP A 181 -13.80 0.49 -4.30
C ASP A 181 -13.83 -0.57 -3.19
N LEU A 182 -12.80 -0.62 -2.34
CA LEU A 182 -12.75 -1.48 -1.15
C LEU A 182 -13.95 -1.20 -0.22
N LYS A 183 -14.15 0.07 0.19
CA LYS A 183 -15.24 0.45 1.11
C LYS A 183 -16.62 0.18 0.52
N ASN A 184 -16.83 0.58 -0.73
CA ASN A 184 -18.11 0.46 -1.42
C ASN A 184 -18.50 -1.01 -1.59
N PHE A 185 -17.56 -1.86 -2.02
CA PHE A 185 -17.82 -3.28 -2.17
C PHE A 185 -18.08 -3.95 -0.81
N ALA A 186 -17.30 -3.63 0.21
CA ALA A 186 -17.54 -4.15 1.56
C ALA A 186 -18.91 -3.75 2.12
N ALA A 187 -19.37 -2.52 1.84
CA ALA A 187 -20.70 -2.05 2.22
C ALA A 187 -21.82 -2.76 1.43
N GLN A 188 -21.66 -2.94 0.11
CA GLN A 188 -22.59 -3.70 -0.73
C GLN A 188 -22.76 -5.14 -0.25
N GLU A 189 -21.66 -5.74 0.20
CA GLU A 189 -21.60 -7.13 0.67
C GLU A 189 -21.92 -7.28 2.17
N ALA A 190 -22.18 -6.19 2.90
CA ALA A 190 -22.26 -6.20 4.37
C ALA A 190 -23.32 -7.16 4.94
N SER A 191 -24.44 -7.35 4.23
CA SER A 191 -25.54 -8.24 4.64
C SER A 191 -25.28 -9.72 4.39
N LYS A 192 -24.24 -10.07 3.61
CA LYS A 192 -23.93 -11.46 3.26
C LYS A 192 -22.96 -12.09 4.28
N PRO A 193 -23.05 -13.42 4.52
CA PRO A 193 -22.22 -14.11 5.51
C PRO A 193 -20.83 -14.48 4.96
N TRP A 194 -20.17 -13.56 4.23
CA TRP A 194 -18.85 -13.83 3.69
C TRP A 194 -17.79 -13.97 4.79
N LEU A 195 -16.78 -14.83 4.54
CA LEU A 195 -15.58 -14.97 5.37
C LEU A 195 -14.55 -13.90 5.00
N TYR A 196 -14.33 -13.69 3.70
CA TYR A 196 -13.47 -12.63 3.18
C TYR A 196 -13.93 -12.12 1.82
N LEU A 197 -13.45 -10.94 1.42
CA LEU A 197 -13.64 -10.38 0.07
C LEU A 197 -12.33 -10.46 -0.72
N GLU A 198 -12.42 -10.72 -2.03
CA GLU A 198 -11.28 -10.83 -2.92
C GLU A 198 -11.15 -9.60 -3.84
N PHE A 199 -9.98 -8.96 -3.82
CA PHE A 199 -9.62 -7.84 -4.69
C PHE A 199 -8.40 -8.13 -5.60
N SER A 200 -7.92 -9.38 -5.60
CA SER A 200 -6.95 -9.94 -6.54
C SER A 200 -7.13 -11.46 -6.63
N HIS A 201 -6.86 -12.02 -7.81
CA HIS A 201 -6.86 -13.46 -8.09
C HIS A 201 -5.56 -14.14 -7.66
N LEU A 202 -4.51 -13.36 -7.37
CA LEU A 202 -3.18 -13.89 -7.11
C LEU A 202 -3.00 -14.21 -5.63
N GLY A 203 -3.05 -15.51 -5.29
CA GLY A 203 -2.74 -16.02 -3.95
C GLY A 203 -3.51 -15.28 -2.86
N PHE A 204 -2.79 -14.86 -1.81
CA PHE A 204 -3.33 -14.18 -0.65
C PHE A 204 -3.41 -12.64 -0.80
N ILE A 205 -3.01 -12.09 -1.95
CA ILE A 205 -3.05 -10.64 -2.17
C ILE A 205 -4.50 -10.16 -2.20
N GLY A 206 -4.75 -9.02 -1.57
CA GLY A 206 -6.04 -8.32 -1.63
C GLY A 206 -7.17 -9.09 -0.96
N LYS A 207 -6.87 -9.89 0.06
CA LYS A 207 -7.87 -10.61 0.85
C LYS A 207 -8.31 -9.74 2.03
N MET A 208 -9.56 -9.30 1.98
CA MET A 208 -10.16 -8.44 3.01
C MET A 208 -10.97 -9.27 4.01
N PHE A 209 -10.75 -9.02 5.29
CA PHE A 209 -11.48 -9.62 6.41
C PHE A 209 -12.12 -8.52 7.26
N ARG A 210 -13.20 -8.84 7.97
CA ARG A 210 -13.62 -7.99 9.09
C ARG A 210 -12.60 -8.18 10.21
N THR A 211 -12.17 -7.10 10.85
CA THR A 211 -11.16 -7.18 11.93
C THR A 211 -11.61 -8.08 13.08
N ARG A 212 -12.90 -8.06 13.41
CA ARG A 212 -13.52 -8.97 14.41
C ARG A 212 -13.37 -10.47 14.09
N ASP A 213 -13.20 -10.82 12.82
CA ASP A 213 -13.08 -12.21 12.36
C ASP A 213 -11.59 -12.66 12.33
N LEU A 214 -10.63 -11.72 12.41
CA LEU A 214 -9.19 -12.01 12.38
C LEU A 214 -8.72 -12.98 13.46
N PRO A 215 -9.16 -12.91 14.73
CA PRO A 215 -8.70 -13.85 15.74
C PRO A 215 -8.99 -15.31 15.36
N THR A 216 -10.17 -15.57 14.79
CA THR A 216 -10.56 -16.93 14.36
C THR A 216 -9.71 -17.40 13.17
N VAL A 217 -9.46 -16.50 12.21
CA VAL A 217 -8.67 -16.82 11.01
C VAL A 217 -7.20 -17.06 11.39
N ALA A 218 -6.62 -16.18 12.21
CA ALA A 218 -5.26 -16.30 12.71
C ALA A 218 -5.07 -17.56 13.56
N GLU A 219 -6.04 -17.91 14.42
CA GLU A 219 -6.00 -19.14 15.21
C GLU A 219 -5.97 -20.38 14.32
N PHE A 220 -6.77 -20.43 13.25
CA PHE A 220 -6.72 -21.54 12.29
C PHE A 220 -5.36 -21.65 11.59
N PHE A 221 -4.76 -20.51 11.22
CA PHE A 221 -3.41 -20.49 10.64
C PHE A 221 -2.35 -20.97 11.62
N LEU A 222 -2.44 -20.56 12.89
CA LEU A 222 -1.55 -21.03 13.96
C LEU A 222 -1.72 -22.52 14.23
N MET A 223 -2.95 -23.04 14.18
CA MET A 223 -3.22 -24.47 14.40
C MET A 223 -2.49 -25.35 13.38
N PHE A 224 -2.45 -24.92 12.11
CA PHE A 224 -1.90 -25.70 11.00
C PHE A 224 -0.65 -25.09 10.36
N HIS A 225 0.07 -24.22 11.10
CA HIS A 225 1.17 -23.42 10.55
C HIS A 225 2.29 -24.27 9.93
N ARG A 226 2.49 -25.51 10.40
CA ARG A 226 3.52 -26.44 9.90
C ARG A 226 3.03 -27.30 8.74
N ASP A 227 1.73 -27.44 8.59
CA ASP A 227 1.14 -28.52 7.78
C ASP A 227 0.91 -28.10 6.33
N LYS A 228 0.46 -26.87 6.08
CA LYS A 228 0.10 -26.40 4.73
C LYS A 228 0.49 -24.94 4.51
N PRO A 229 0.73 -24.51 3.26
CA PRO A 229 0.92 -23.10 2.95
C PRO A 229 -0.36 -22.28 3.17
N ILE A 230 -0.20 -20.96 3.37
CA ILE A 230 -1.26 -20.05 3.82
C ILE A 230 -2.49 -20.01 2.90
N ASP A 231 -2.27 -20.02 1.58
CA ASP A 231 -3.36 -20.02 0.58
C ASP A 231 -4.23 -21.27 0.69
N TRP A 232 -3.59 -22.41 0.97
CA TRP A 232 -4.31 -23.66 1.16
C TRP A 232 -5.09 -23.61 2.47
N LEU A 233 -4.48 -23.13 3.56
CA LEU A 233 -5.18 -23.00 4.83
C LEU A 233 -6.43 -22.14 4.70
N LEU A 234 -6.37 -21.01 3.98
CA LEU A 234 -7.54 -20.17 3.73
C LEU A 234 -8.66 -20.93 2.98
N ASP A 235 -8.33 -21.68 1.92
CA ASP A 235 -9.30 -22.51 1.21
C ASP A 235 -9.85 -23.65 2.08
N HIS A 236 -9.04 -24.20 2.99
CA HIS A 236 -9.48 -25.23 3.93
C HIS A 236 -10.46 -24.68 4.97
N ILE A 237 -10.31 -23.42 5.42
CA ILE A 237 -11.34 -22.78 6.28
C ILE A 237 -12.69 -22.79 5.56
N LEU A 238 -12.72 -22.42 4.28
CA LEU A 238 -13.95 -22.46 3.49
C LEU A 238 -14.48 -23.88 3.33
N TRP A 239 -13.60 -24.85 3.02
CA TRP A 239 -13.99 -26.24 2.86
C TRP A 239 -14.65 -26.80 4.12
N VAL A 240 -14.02 -26.61 5.28
CA VAL A 240 -14.55 -27.08 6.57
C VAL A 240 -15.86 -26.40 6.93
N LYS A 241 -16.05 -25.13 6.54
CA LYS A 241 -17.27 -24.38 6.86
C LYS A 241 -18.49 -24.79 6.04
N VAL A 242 -18.32 -25.10 4.76
CA VAL A 242 -19.47 -25.20 3.84
C VAL A 242 -19.49 -26.37 2.86
N CYS A 243 -18.40 -27.12 2.70
CA CYS A 243 -18.40 -28.25 1.77
C CYS A 243 -18.91 -29.51 2.45
N SER A 244 -19.89 -30.16 1.81
CA SER A 244 -20.37 -31.48 2.25
C SER A 244 -19.52 -32.58 1.61
N PRO A 245 -18.99 -33.55 2.39
CA PRO A 245 -18.33 -34.74 1.84
C PRO A 245 -19.23 -35.60 0.94
N GLU A 246 -20.55 -35.48 1.07
CA GLU A 246 -21.54 -36.24 0.30
C GLU A 246 -21.86 -35.60 -1.07
N LYS A 247 -21.31 -34.42 -1.35
CA LYS A 247 -21.58 -33.67 -2.57
C LYS A 247 -20.34 -33.52 -3.43
N ASP A 248 -20.57 -33.19 -4.70
CA ASP A 248 -19.50 -33.03 -5.67
C ASP A 248 -18.70 -31.73 -5.47
N ALA A 249 -17.58 -31.64 -6.20
CA ALA A 249 -16.72 -30.46 -6.17
C ALA A 249 -17.43 -29.19 -6.67
N LYS A 250 -18.45 -29.32 -7.52
CA LYS A 250 -19.18 -28.18 -8.06
C LYS A 250 -20.00 -27.51 -6.96
N ASP A 251 -20.78 -28.28 -6.21
CA ASP A 251 -21.54 -27.76 -5.05
C ASP A 251 -20.58 -27.12 -4.03
N CYS A 252 -19.48 -27.80 -3.68
CA CYS A 252 -18.48 -27.24 -2.77
C CYS A 252 -17.93 -25.89 -3.29
N ASN A 253 -17.58 -25.78 -4.58
CA ASN A 253 -17.08 -24.54 -5.16
C ASN A 253 -18.13 -23.41 -5.15
N GLU A 254 -19.39 -23.71 -5.46
CA GLU A 254 -20.49 -22.75 -5.38
C GLU A 254 -20.71 -22.27 -3.93
N LYS A 255 -20.68 -23.19 -2.95
CA LYS A 255 -20.80 -22.84 -1.53
C LYS A 255 -19.62 -22.01 -1.05
N LYS A 256 -18.39 -22.37 -1.43
CA LYS A 256 -17.20 -21.57 -1.12
C LYS A 256 -17.34 -20.16 -1.70
N ALA A 257 -17.79 -20.02 -2.95
CA ALA A 257 -17.96 -18.72 -3.60
C ALA A 257 -18.88 -17.77 -2.82
N LEU A 258 -19.89 -18.30 -2.12
CA LEU A 258 -20.75 -17.49 -1.23
C LEU A 258 -19.97 -16.85 -0.07
N LEU A 259 -18.89 -17.50 0.39
CA LEU A 259 -18.06 -17.03 1.49
C LEU A 259 -16.84 -16.20 1.06
N LYS A 260 -16.51 -16.18 -0.24
CA LYS A 260 -15.39 -15.42 -0.82
C LYS A 260 -15.84 -14.55 -1.99
N GLN A 261 -16.64 -13.53 -1.69
CA GLN A 261 -17.18 -12.64 -2.72
C GLN A 261 -16.03 -11.87 -3.37
N ARG A 262 -16.10 -11.73 -4.69
CA ARG A 262 -15.01 -11.17 -5.49
C ARG A 262 -15.41 -9.86 -6.13
N TYR A 263 -14.51 -8.89 -6.03
CA TYR A 263 -14.58 -7.64 -6.78
C TYR A 263 -13.88 -7.79 -8.14
N THR A 264 -14.49 -7.26 -9.18
CA THR A 264 -13.92 -7.23 -10.53
C THR A 264 -14.14 -5.83 -11.13
N PRO A 265 -13.11 -5.20 -11.71
CA PRO A 265 -11.75 -5.69 -11.95
C PRO A 265 -10.86 -5.74 -10.69
N SER A 266 -9.78 -6.52 -10.72
CA SER A 266 -8.81 -6.59 -9.61
C SER A 266 -8.23 -5.23 -9.29
N LEU A 267 -8.04 -4.94 -8.00
CA LEU A 267 -7.50 -3.68 -7.50
C LEU A 267 -6.00 -3.74 -7.24
N PHE A 268 -5.42 -4.94 -7.13
CA PHE A 268 -4.01 -5.13 -6.81
C PHE A 268 -3.34 -6.10 -7.79
N GLN A 269 -2.12 -5.76 -8.18
CA GLN A 269 -1.28 -6.57 -9.06
C GLN A 269 0.09 -6.79 -8.45
N HIS A 270 0.51 -8.05 -8.38
CA HIS A 270 1.89 -8.41 -8.07
C HIS A 270 2.85 -7.92 -9.17
N VAL A 271 3.90 -7.23 -8.78
CA VAL A 271 4.95 -6.71 -9.68
C VAL A 271 6.34 -7.23 -9.33
N GLY A 272 6.51 -7.93 -8.21
CA GLY A 272 7.77 -8.57 -7.85
C GLY A 272 8.19 -9.61 -8.87
N LEU A 273 9.41 -9.50 -9.41
CA LEU A 273 9.97 -10.52 -10.30
C LEU A 273 10.71 -11.60 -9.50
N HIS A 274 11.39 -11.19 -8.42
CA HIS A 274 12.18 -12.07 -7.57
C HIS A 274 11.42 -12.39 -6.30
N SER A 275 11.11 -13.67 -6.12
CA SER A 275 10.50 -14.16 -4.88
C SER A 275 11.47 -14.06 -3.69
N SER A 276 10.93 -14.00 -2.49
CA SER A 276 11.69 -14.20 -1.25
C SER A 276 12.21 -15.63 -1.09
N LEU A 277 11.66 -16.60 -1.84
CA LEU A 277 12.23 -17.94 -1.95
C LEU A 277 13.39 -17.91 -2.97
N PRO A 278 14.64 -18.22 -2.58
CA PRO A 278 15.80 -18.11 -3.47
C PRO A 278 15.61 -18.87 -4.78
N GLY A 279 15.95 -18.21 -5.90
CA GLY A 279 15.90 -18.81 -7.25
C GLY A 279 14.51 -18.85 -7.91
N LYS A 280 13.42 -18.48 -7.19
CA LYS A 280 12.07 -18.47 -7.78
C LYS A 280 11.76 -17.12 -8.43
N LEU A 281 11.47 -17.15 -9.73
CA LEU A 281 10.94 -16.02 -10.48
C LEU A 281 9.40 -16.02 -10.47
N GLN A 282 8.80 -14.85 -10.42
CA GLN A 282 7.35 -14.66 -10.45
C GLN A 282 6.95 -13.80 -11.66
N HIS A 283 6.21 -14.41 -12.58
CA HIS A 283 5.73 -13.76 -13.81
C HIS A 283 4.20 -13.66 -13.86
N LEU A 284 3.50 -14.12 -12.83
CA LEU A 284 2.05 -14.12 -12.81
C LEU A 284 1.51 -12.70 -12.84
N LYS A 285 0.61 -12.46 -13.80
CA LYS A 285 -0.22 -11.27 -13.90
C LYS A 285 -1.68 -11.67 -13.69
N ASP A 286 -2.40 -10.82 -12.98
CA ASP A 286 -3.82 -10.97 -12.78
C ASP A 286 -4.52 -10.54 -14.08
N LYS A 287 -5.31 -11.44 -14.66
CA LYS A 287 -5.96 -11.21 -15.96
C LYS A 287 -7.03 -10.12 -15.87
N ASP A 288 -7.59 -9.92 -14.67
CA ASP A 288 -8.64 -8.95 -14.41
C ASP A 288 -8.08 -7.63 -13.86
N PHE A 289 -6.75 -7.51 -13.72
CA PHE A 289 -6.09 -6.23 -13.48
C PHE A 289 -5.96 -5.49 -14.82
N GLY A 290 -6.96 -4.65 -15.10
CA GLY A 290 -7.03 -3.85 -16.33
C GLY A 290 -5.81 -2.94 -16.56
N LYS A 291 -5.75 -2.30 -17.73
CA LYS A 291 -4.68 -1.33 -18.02
C LYS A 291 -4.72 -0.19 -17.01
N GLN A 292 -3.55 0.13 -16.46
CA GLN A 292 -3.44 1.16 -15.45
C GLN A 292 -3.52 2.54 -16.09
N THR A 293 -4.34 3.43 -15.53
CA THR A 293 -4.40 4.82 -15.98
C THR A 293 -3.17 5.54 -15.45
N LEU A 294 -2.35 6.08 -16.36
CA LEU A 294 -1.06 6.71 -16.05
C LEU A 294 -1.17 8.23 -15.83
N TYR A 295 -2.37 8.78 -15.99
CA TYR A 295 -2.71 10.18 -15.82
C TYR A 295 -4.11 10.31 -15.22
N GLN A 296 -4.42 11.46 -14.66
CA GLN A 296 -5.76 11.80 -14.19
C GLN A 296 -6.41 12.72 -15.23
N ALA A 297 -7.57 12.31 -15.78
CA ALA A 297 -8.32 13.15 -16.72
C ALA A 297 -8.90 14.37 -15.98
N HIS A 298 -8.77 15.54 -16.59
CA HIS A 298 -9.15 16.85 -16.02
C HIS A 298 -9.49 17.83 -17.16
N ASN A 299 -10.03 18.99 -16.81
CA ASN A 299 -10.37 20.05 -17.77
C ASN A 299 -9.76 21.37 -17.32
N ASN A 300 -8.86 21.93 -18.13
CA ASN A 300 -8.21 23.19 -17.85
C ASN A 300 -8.75 24.34 -18.71
N PRO A 301 -8.63 25.61 -18.25
CA PRO A 301 -8.89 26.79 -19.07
C PRO A 301 -8.04 26.81 -20.35
N ALA A 302 -8.44 27.58 -21.36
CA ALA A 302 -7.61 27.72 -22.57
C ALA A 302 -6.32 28.50 -22.26
N ALA A 303 -5.16 27.92 -22.61
CA ALA A 303 -3.85 28.54 -22.46
C ALA A 303 -2.94 28.19 -23.64
N GLU A 304 -2.05 29.12 -23.97
CA GLU A 304 -0.88 28.87 -24.81
C GLU A 304 0.22 28.24 -23.94
N LEU A 305 0.70 27.08 -24.36
CA LEU A 305 1.61 26.25 -23.57
C LEU A 305 3.03 26.35 -24.13
N SER A 306 3.99 26.61 -23.25
CA SER A 306 5.41 26.64 -23.60
C SER A 306 6.23 25.93 -22.54
N SER A 307 7.27 25.21 -22.95
CA SER A 307 8.19 24.56 -22.02
C SER A 307 9.59 24.47 -22.63
N SER A 308 10.62 24.62 -21.81
CA SER A 308 12.00 24.32 -22.19
C SER A 308 12.31 22.82 -22.18
N LEU A 309 11.47 22.02 -21.51
CA LEU A 309 11.67 20.59 -21.36
C LEU A 309 11.30 19.84 -22.64
N LYS A 310 12.18 18.93 -23.05
CA LYS A 310 11.93 18.06 -24.20
C LYS A 310 11.12 16.85 -23.76
N HIS A 311 9.92 16.69 -24.33
CA HIS A 311 9.09 15.52 -24.06
C HIS A 311 9.62 14.26 -24.77
N TYR A 312 9.31 13.11 -24.18
CA TYR A 312 9.63 11.78 -24.66
C TYR A 312 8.41 11.17 -25.36
N GLN A 313 8.63 10.62 -26.56
CA GLN A 313 7.59 10.02 -27.40
C GLN A 313 6.38 10.94 -27.62
N GLN A 314 5.16 10.45 -27.46
CA GLN A 314 3.91 11.20 -27.62
C GLN A 314 3.47 11.99 -26.37
N HIS A 315 4.15 11.84 -25.23
CA HIS A 315 3.71 12.35 -23.91
C HIS A 315 4.00 13.85 -23.74
N SER A 316 3.33 14.66 -24.55
CA SER A 316 3.53 16.11 -24.66
C SER A 316 2.75 16.91 -23.62
N LEU A 317 3.24 18.13 -23.32
CA LEU A 317 2.58 19.05 -22.38
C LEU A 317 1.15 19.40 -22.82
N HIS A 318 0.91 19.50 -24.13
CA HIS A 318 -0.41 19.81 -24.68
C HIS A 318 -1.44 18.73 -24.37
N ARG A 319 -1.06 17.45 -24.48
CA ARG A 319 -1.96 16.33 -24.16
C ARG A 319 -2.19 16.23 -22.65
N ALA A 320 -1.14 16.46 -21.86
CA ALA A 320 -1.22 16.51 -20.41
C ALA A 320 -2.20 17.58 -19.93
N TYR A 321 -2.05 18.81 -20.44
CA TYR A 321 -2.90 19.95 -20.04
C TYR A 321 -4.38 19.78 -20.40
N ARG A 322 -4.69 18.99 -21.45
CA ARG A 322 -6.06 18.65 -21.84
C ARG A 322 -6.64 17.45 -21.08
N GLY A 323 -5.86 16.83 -20.19
CA GLY A 323 -6.27 15.60 -19.51
C GLY A 323 -6.44 14.40 -20.45
N GLU A 324 -5.71 14.35 -21.58
CA GLU A 324 -5.77 13.28 -22.57
C GLU A 324 -4.62 12.24 -22.42
N ASP A 325 -3.57 12.63 -21.69
CA ASP A 325 -2.33 11.88 -21.48
C ASP A 325 -1.56 12.45 -20.28
N PHE A 326 -0.33 12.02 -20.05
CA PHE A 326 0.64 12.66 -19.16
C PHE A 326 1.74 13.38 -19.96
N PHE A 327 2.46 14.28 -19.29
CA PHE A 327 3.68 14.90 -19.82
C PHE A 327 4.87 14.12 -19.30
N TRP A 328 5.72 13.59 -20.18
CA TRP A 328 6.94 12.90 -19.78
C TRP A 328 8.13 13.54 -20.45
N ALA A 329 8.98 14.16 -19.66
CA ALA A 329 10.14 14.92 -20.11
C ALA A 329 11.44 14.22 -19.75
N LEU A 330 12.46 14.46 -20.57
CA LEU A 330 13.84 14.15 -20.24
C LEU A 330 14.28 14.90 -18.97
N THR A 331 15.43 14.50 -18.43
CA THR A 331 16.02 15.05 -17.20
C THR A 331 16.01 16.58 -17.17
N PRO A 332 15.28 17.20 -16.21
CA PRO A 332 15.30 18.65 -16.03
C PRO A 332 16.65 19.19 -15.58
N ILE A 333 17.00 20.38 -16.05
CA ILE A 333 18.13 21.18 -15.58
C ILE A 333 17.66 22.45 -14.89
N GLN A 334 18.53 23.07 -14.09
CA GLN A 334 18.25 24.34 -13.45
C GLN A 334 17.79 25.40 -14.46
N GLY A 335 16.67 26.06 -14.14
CA GLY A 335 16.06 27.10 -14.98
C GLY A 335 15.01 26.58 -15.96
N ASP A 336 14.86 25.26 -16.11
CA ASP A 336 13.79 24.69 -16.91
C ASP A 336 12.41 25.11 -16.42
N TYR A 337 11.46 25.20 -17.35
CA TYR A 337 10.12 25.68 -17.04
C TYR A 337 9.01 25.04 -17.87
N ILE A 338 7.80 25.12 -17.31
CA ILE A 338 6.52 24.95 -18.00
C ILE A 338 5.73 26.24 -17.78
N LEU A 339 5.25 26.86 -18.86
CA LEU A 339 4.51 28.11 -18.86
C LEU A 339 3.12 27.89 -19.46
N LEU A 340 2.10 28.29 -18.70
CA LEU A 340 0.70 28.33 -19.09
C LEU A 340 0.33 29.81 -19.25
N ASN A 341 0.17 30.28 -20.49
CA ASN A 341 -0.12 31.67 -20.79
C ASN A 341 -1.59 31.82 -21.21
N PHE A 342 -2.40 32.53 -20.43
CA PHE A 342 -3.82 32.67 -20.70
C PHE A 342 -4.05 33.80 -21.72
N SER A 343 -4.88 33.55 -22.74
CA SER A 343 -5.13 34.54 -23.81
C SER A 343 -5.80 35.82 -23.30
N GLN A 344 -6.54 35.72 -22.19
CA GLN A 344 -7.06 36.85 -21.42
C GLN A 344 -6.84 36.57 -19.94
N PRO A 345 -6.67 37.60 -19.10
CA PRO A 345 -6.58 37.39 -17.66
C PRO A 345 -7.80 36.66 -17.11
N ILE A 346 -7.57 35.60 -16.31
CA ILE A 346 -8.63 34.77 -15.73
C ILE A 346 -8.55 34.73 -14.21
N HIS A 347 -9.69 34.44 -13.57
CA HIS A 347 -9.73 34.12 -12.15
C HIS A 347 -9.60 32.61 -11.97
N ILE A 348 -8.65 32.18 -11.15
CA ILE A 348 -8.43 30.76 -10.82
C ILE A 348 -8.49 30.58 -9.31
N SER A 349 -9.31 29.67 -8.79
CA SER A 349 -9.39 29.40 -7.36
C SER A 349 -8.14 28.72 -6.80
N GLY A 350 -7.54 27.81 -7.57
CA GLY A 350 -6.33 27.07 -7.19
C GLY A 350 -5.69 26.31 -8.34
N TYR A 351 -4.54 25.70 -8.08
CA TYR A 351 -3.78 24.92 -9.05
C TYR A 351 -3.37 23.56 -8.47
N LEU A 352 -3.07 22.59 -9.34
CA LEU A 352 -2.56 21.28 -8.96
C LEU A 352 -1.59 20.75 -10.01
N PHE A 353 -0.31 20.61 -9.67
CA PHE A 353 0.65 19.86 -10.47
C PHE A 353 0.99 18.55 -9.76
N ARG A 354 0.64 17.42 -10.36
CA ARG A 354 1.00 16.09 -9.86
C ARG A 354 2.08 15.48 -10.75
N SER A 355 3.16 15.04 -10.13
CA SER A 355 4.30 14.43 -10.80
C SER A 355 4.52 12.96 -10.44
N GLY A 356 5.15 12.25 -11.37
CA GLY A 356 5.24 10.81 -11.35
C GLY A 356 3.89 10.16 -11.63
N ASN A 357 3.93 8.87 -11.96
CA ASN A 357 2.74 8.03 -12.02
C ASN A 357 3.05 6.68 -11.36
N ILE A 358 2.15 5.73 -11.53
CA ILE A 358 2.24 4.44 -10.88
C ILE A 358 3.29 3.49 -11.48
N GLU A 359 3.64 3.66 -12.75
CA GLU A 359 4.70 2.89 -13.41
C GLU A 359 6.07 3.56 -13.26
N THR A 360 6.11 4.89 -13.26
CA THR A 360 7.32 5.72 -13.13
C THR A 360 7.21 6.68 -11.94
N SER A 361 7.04 6.10 -10.74
CA SER A 361 6.89 6.89 -9.51
C SER A 361 8.13 7.68 -9.11
N GLY A 362 9.30 7.35 -9.68
CA GLY A 362 10.55 8.09 -9.48
C GLY A 362 10.68 9.34 -10.36
N ASP A 363 9.97 9.40 -11.49
CA ASP A 363 10.10 10.48 -12.46
C ASP A 363 9.31 11.71 -12.00
N LYS A 364 9.88 12.46 -11.06
CA LYS A 364 9.22 13.58 -10.38
C LYS A 364 9.97 14.88 -10.60
N PHE A 365 9.25 15.98 -10.54
CA PHE A 365 9.88 17.30 -10.43
C PHE A 365 10.39 17.51 -9.01
N HIS A 366 11.69 17.78 -8.89
CA HIS A 366 12.36 18.07 -7.64
C HIS A 366 12.70 19.56 -7.56
N ASN A 367 12.69 20.11 -6.34
CA ASN A 367 13.08 21.50 -6.07
C ASN A 367 12.47 22.50 -7.08
N THR A 368 11.15 22.45 -7.21
CA THR A 368 10.38 23.17 -8.21
C THR A 368 9.35 24.07 -7.52
N THR A 369 9.11 25.27 -8.05
CA THR A 369 8.07 26.18 -7.54
C THR A 369 7.05 26.54 -8.60
N VAL A 370 5.85 26.85 -8.15
CA VAL A 370 4.80 27.47 -8.95
C VAL A 370 4.87 28.98 -8.78
N GLU A 371 4.87 29.68 -9.89
CA GLU A 371 4.92 31.13 -10.02
C GLU A 371 3.67 31.63 -10.75
N VAL A 372 3.12 32.75 -10.29
CA VAL A 372 1.96 33.40 -10.92
C VAL A 372 2.34 34.78 -11.44
N LEU A 373 1.77 35.15 -12.59
CA LEU A 373 1.85 36.48 -13.17
C LEU A 373 0.47 37.15 -13.16
N PRO A 374 0.24 38.13 -12.25
CA PRO A 374 -0.98 38.95 -12.25
C PRO A 374 -1.09 39.85 -13.48
N SER A 375 -2.30 40.19 -13.90
CA SER A 375 -2.55 41.10 -15.04
C SER A 375 -2.06 42.53 -14.83
N ASN A 376 -1.98 42.96 -13.57
CA ASN A 376 -1.72 44.35 -13.21
C ASN A 376 -0.24 44.72 -13.27
N VAL A 377 0.62 43.84 -13.80
CA VAL A 377 2.07 43.99 -13.75
C VAL A 377 2.68 43.95 -15.15
N SER A 378 3.30 45.06 -15.55
CA SER A 378 3.80 45.31 -16.90
C SER A 378 5.19 44.72 -17.21
N ASN A 379 5.94 44.23 -16.21
CA ASN A 379 7.29 43.65 -16.40
C ASN A 379 7.31 42.13 -16.21
N LEU A 380 7.48 41.42 -17.35
CA LEU A 380 7.38 39.96 -17.51
C LEU A 380 8.45 39.10 -16.81
N LYS A 381 9.58 39.69 -16.40
CA LYS A 381 10.77 38.95 -15.90
C LYS A 381 11.06 39.09 -14.40
N GLU A 382 10.59 40.14 -13.72
CA GLU A 382 10.97 40.41 -12.31
C GLU A 382 9.82 40.28 -11.31
N ASN A 383 8.54 40.33 -11.74
CA ASN A 383 7.41 40.44 -10.81
C ASN A 383 6.56 39.17 -10.68
N ARG A 384 7.18 38.00 -10.79
CA ARG A 384 6.49 36.72 -10.57
C ARG A 384 6.49 36.38 -9.09
N GLN A 385 5.31 36.12 -8.53
CA GLN A 385 5.21 35.73 -7.13
C GLN A 385 5.17 34.21 -7.01
N LYS A 386 5.96 33.66 -6.07
CA LYS A 386 5.97 32.23 -5.75
C LYS A 386 4.73 31.90 -4.92
N THR A 387 3.85 31.08 -5.44
CA THR A 387 2.59 30.69 -4.78
C THR A 387 2.64 29.29 -4.19
N GLY A 388 3.61 28.46 -4.58
CA GLY A 388 3.89 27.23 -3.86
C GLY A 388 5.11 26.46 -4.34
N LYS A 389 5.39 25.37 -3.62
CA LYS A 389 6.53 24.48 -3.84
C LYS A 389 6.04 23.07 -4.10
N GLN A 390 6.81 22.32 -4.88
CA GLN A 390 6.55 20.91 -5.10
C GLN A 390 7.07 20.09 -3.91
N GLU A 391 6.16 19.36 -3.25
CA GLU A 391 6.47 18.47 -2.13
C GLU A 391 6.03 17.05 -2.45
N ASN A 392 6.96 16.08 -2.34
CA ASN A 392 6.73 14.67 -2.66
C ASN A 392 6.13 14.40 -4.05
N GLY A 393 6.32 15.34 -4.96
CA GLY A 393 5.82 15.28 -6.32
C GLY A 393 4.41 15.87 -6.52
N VAL A 394 3.85 16.57 -5.55
CA VAL A 394 2.60 17.34 -5.71
C VAL A 394 2.87 18.81 -5.38
N SER A 395 2.32 19.71 -6.18
CA SER A 395 2.22 21.14 -5.84
C SER A 395 0.78 21.57 -6.03
N GLU A 396 0.08 21.81 -4.92
CA GLU A 396 -1.32 22.26 -4.91
C GLU A 396 -1.45 23.50 -4.02
N GLY A 397 -2.36 24.40 -4.36
CA GLY A 397 -2.59 25.61 -3.59
C GLY A 397 -3.72 26.47 -4.14
N GLU A 398 -4.28 27.31 -3.27
CA GLU A 398 -5.23 28.35 -3.65
C GLU A 398 -4.49 29.58 -4.18
N ILE A 399 -5.10 30.33 -5.11
CA ILE A 399 -4.54 31.61 -5.58
C ILE A 399 -5.22 32.75 -4.85
N GLU A 400 -4.44 33.53 -4.10
CA GLU A 400 -4.92 34.69 -3.35
C GLU A 400 -5.62 35.73 -4.23
N GLU A 401 -6.70 36.33 -3.73
CA GLU A 401 -7.47 37.37 -4.40
C GLU A 401 -6.59 38.55 -4.85
N ALA A 402 -5.54 38.87 -4.09
CA ALA A 402 -4.60 39.95 -4.39
C ALA A 402 -3.78 39.73 -5.68
N LEU A 403 -3.69 38.49 -6.17
CA LEU A 403 -2.98 38.12 -7.39
C LEU A 403 -3.89 38.04 -8.61
N GLN A 404 -5.20 38.14 -8.41
CA GLN A 404 -6.19 38.02 -9.47
C GLN A 404 -6.41 39.37 -10.20
N PRO A 405 -6.79 39.34 -11.49
CA PRO A 405 -6.80 38.17 -12.37
C PRO A 405 -5.39 37.81 -12.84
N ILE A 406 -5.17 36.55 -13.19
CA ILE A 406 -3.85 36.04 -13.60
C ILE A 406 -3.73 35.96 -15.12
N SER A 407 -2.58 36.38 -15.65
CA SER A 407 -2.24 36.29 -17.08
C SER A 407 -1.46 35.02 -17.41
N ALA A 408 -0.65 34.52 -16.48
CA ALA A 408 0.12 33.30 -16.70
C ALA A 408 0.47 32.59 -15.40
N LEU A 409 0.75 31.30 -15.53
CA LEU A 409 1.21 30.44 -14.45
C LEU A 409 2.42 29.64 -14.93
N ARG A 410 3.46 29.53 -14.11
CA ARG A 410 4.71 28.87 -14.49
C ARG A 410 5.20 27.92 -13.42
N LEU A 411 5.59 26.73 -13.82
CA LEU A 411 6.36 25.80 -13.01
C LEU A 411 7.86 26.00 -13.33
N VAL A 412 8.72 26.15 -12.32
CA VAL A 412 10.16 26.46 -12.47
C VAL A 412 11.04 25.51 -11.68
N VAL A 413 12.01 24.91 -12.36
CA VAL A 413 13.01 24.00 -11.78
C VAL A 413 14.21 24.80 -11.26
N HIS A 414 14.56 24.63 -9.98
CA HIS A 414 15.61 25.40 -9.32
C HIS A 414 16.96 24.68 -9.20
N SER A 415 17.01 23.37 -9.49
CA SER A 415 18.24 22.58 -9.49
C SER A 415 18.17 21.46 -10.52
N ASP A 416 19.33 21.02 -10.98
CA ASP A 416 19.44 19.84 -11.85
C ASP A 416 18.82 18.60 -11.18
N SER A 417 18.27 17.71 -12.01
CA SER A 417 17.71 16.44 -11.60
C SER A 417 18.60 15.29 -12.07
N ASP A 418 18.65 14.20 -11.30
CA ASP A 418 19.27 12.93 -11.73
C ASP A 418 18.27 12.01 -12.45
N VAL A 419 16.99 12.37 -12.44
CA VAL A 419 15.88 11.58 -12.99
C VAL A 419 15.09 12.36 -14.02
N TRP A 420 14.38 11.65 -14.88
CA TRP A 420 13.39 12.23 -15.78
C TRP A 420 12.22 12.82 -14.98
N ALA A 421 11.39 13.61 -15.64
CA ALA A 421 10.27 14.27 -14.96
C ALA A 421 8.95 14.00 -15.67
N LEU A 422 7.92 13.65 -14.90
CA LEU A 422 6.59 13.36 -15.41
C LEU A 422 5.55 14.22 -14.70
N LEU A 423 4.58 14.79 -15.43
CA LEU A 423 3.33 15.32 -14.88
C LEU A 423 2.15 14.46 -15.31
N SER A 424 1.46 13.88 -14.33
CA SER A 424 0.29 13.02 -14.51
C SER A 424 -1.03 13.76 -14.38
N GLU A 425 -1.00 14.98 -13.84
CA GLU A 425 -2.16 15.86 -13.66
C GLU A 425 -1.67 17.31 -13.61
N VAL A 426 -2.43 18.24 -14.22
CA VAL A 426 -2.13 19.67 -14.32
C VAL A 426 -3.37 20.50 -14.05
#